data_AF-A0A949JDD8-F1
#
_entry.id   AF-A0A949JDD8-F1
#
_cell.length_a   1.000
_cell.length_b   1.000
_cell.length_c   1.000
_cell.angle_alpha   90.00
_cell.angle_beta   90.00
_cell.angle_gamma   90.00
#
_symmetry.space_group_name_H-M   'P 1'
#
loop_
_entity.id
_entity.type
_entity.pdbx_description
1 polymer ?
#
loop_
_entity_poly.entity_id
_entity_poly.type
_entity_poly.pdbx_seq_one_letter_code
_entity_poly.pdbx_strand_id
1 'polypeptide(L)'
;MTEVAPMGIRFHHGSLVTPAGAVHTTPLGYDRDSVPVSAPLPLPTSGELARRLNGCGEIEVAFEGKLGDTLLALSGVQAVLDWLRLSSVRVITRATGPYAELIARAGLTTQAPVTVPGSGRALIGDRAGAETHGSEAEVRLVLDPTAPPCWSSDDRAYSDLPARHYLALERRLGIRLPDAAPFAPALVARPNKLVEELRSLGWLNGTTIAAITATSWPERKDYTVERYVELAEHISEAQQTQARLLLIGGSPADGLRITANSSRRHVQVLRLDGVPAGHLVDLFPHCHLVLGNDTGLTHLAAMSRSRDGSRAPVVGLYARHSHSKWRTGLPHHHAVATDHSDRMHQGDLCPVRDAIVPDTDIHMDAFPPSALAQTCLGLLNGVGR
;
A
#
# COMPACT_ATOMS: atom_id res chain seq x y z
N MET A 1 4.84 -27.94 1.22
CA MET A 1 3.92 -28.44 2.26
C MET A 1 2.83 -27.40 2.43
N THR A 2 1.59 -27.74 2.10
CA THR A 2 0.42 -26.88 2.35
C THR A 2 0.09 -26.94 3.83
N GLU A 3 0.43 -25.90 4.59
CA GLU A 3 -0.06 -25.72 5.96
C GLU A 3 -1.59 -25.70 5.94
N VAL A 4 -2.20 -26.58 6.72
CA VAL A 4 -3.66 -26.59 6.92
C VAL A 4 -3.97 -25.39 7.79
N ALA A 5 -4.38 -24.29 7.16
CA ALA A 5 -4.82 -23.10 7.88
C ALA A 5 -5.99 -23.48 8.81
N PRO A 6 -6.06 -22.92 10.04
CA PRO A 6 -7.19 -23.14 10.92
C PRO A 6 -8.49 -22.71 10.21
N MET A 7 -9.60 -23.40 10.53
CA MET A 7 -10.90 -23.17 9.87
C MET A 7 -11.21 -21.66 9.83
N GLY A 8 -11.40 -21.11 8.62
CA GLY A 8 -11.93 -19.77 8.40
C GLY A 8 -10.92 -18.66 8.03
N ILE A 9 -9.60 -18.89 8.08
CA ILE A 9 -8.59 -17.94 7.60
C ILE A 9 -7.57 -18.60 6.65
N ARG A 10 -6.98 -17.82 5.75
CA ARG A 10 -5.96 -18.27 4.79
C ARG A 10 -4.83 -17.28 4.66
N PHE A 11 -3.62 -17.80 4.50
CA PHE A 11 -2.44 -17.00 4.23
C PHE A 11 -2.19 -16.90 2.72
N HIS A 12 -1.95 -15.68 2.25
CA HIS A 12 -1.66 -15.37 0.86
C HIS A 12 -0.30 -14.69 0.79
N HIS A 13 0.65 -15.38 0.18
CA HIS A 13 1.99 -14.85 0.00
C HIS A 13 1.98 -13.62 -0.92
N GLY A 14 2.79 -12.61 -0.62
CA GLY A 14 2.85 -11.39 -1.43
C GLY A 14 3.42 -11.62 -2.84
N SER A 15 4.26 -12.64 -3.01
CA SER A 15 4.80 -13.02 -4.34
C SER A 15 3.89 -13.93 -5.16
N LEU A 16 2.74 -14.36 -4.63
CA LEU A 16 1.84 -15.24 -5.35
C LEU A 16 1.25 -14.50 -6.56
N VAL A 17 1.51 -15.04 -7.74
CA VAL A 17 0.85 -14.61 -8.98
C VAL A 17 -0.51 -15.30 -9.06
N THR A 18 -1.58 -14.51 -9.14
CA THR A 18 -2.94 -15.03 -9.28
C THR A 18 -3.24 -15.33 -10.75
N PRO A 19 -3.63 -16.57 -11.11
CA PRO A 19 -4.08 -16.89 -12.45
C PRO A 19 -5.35 -16.12 -12.82
N ALA A 20 -5.53 -15.76 -14.10
CA ALA A 20 -6.71 -15.04 -14.57
C ALA A 20 -7.99 -15.87 -14.34
N GLY A 21 -7.93 -17.20 -14.50
CA GLY A 21 -9.07 -18.09 -14.24
C GLY A 21 -9.49 -18.22 -12.77
N ALA A 22 -8.68 -17.73 -11.82
CA ALA A 22 -8.98 -17.85 -10.39
C ALA A 22 -9.82 -16.70 -9.83
N VAL A 23 -10.01 -15.62 -10.59
CA VAL A 23 -10.65 -14.37 -10.16
C VAL A 23 -11.47 -13.79 -11.31
N HIS A 24 -12.54 -13.07 -11.01
CA HIS A 24 -13.24 -12.26 -12.00
C HIS A 24 -12.35 -11.13 -12.52
N THR A 25 -12.04 -11.12 -13.81
CA THR A 25 -11.16 -10.12 -14.41
C THR A 25 -11.76 -9.46 -15.65
N THR A 26 -11.24 -8.28 -15.99
CA THR A 26 -11.43 -7.62 -17.28
C THR A 26 -10.16 -7.78 -18.12
N PRO A 27 -10.23 -8.36 -19.33
CA PRO A 27 -9.05 -8.49 -20.19
C PRO A 27 -8.42 -7.12 -20.51
N LEU A 28 -7.08 -7.04 -20.49
CA LEU A 28 -6.33 -5.88 -20.95
C LEU A 28 -6.59 -5.58 -22.43
N GLY A 29 -6.96 -6.58 -23.23
CA GLY A 29 -7.24 -6.44 -24.65
C GLY A 29 -5.99 -6.38 -25.53
N TYR A 30 -4.80 -6.62 -24.95
CA TYR A 30 -3.53 -6.82 -25.63
C TYR A 30 -2.63 -7.65 -24.72
N ASP A 31 -1.73 -8.43 -25.31
CA ASP A 31 -0.62 -9.08 -24.60
C ASP A 31 0.42 -8.01 -24.28
N ARG A 32 0.65 -7.79 -22.99
CA ARG A 32 1.48 -6.68 -22.51
C ARG A 32 2.97 -6.92 -22.73
N ASP A 33 3.39 -8.19 -22.76
CA ASP A 33 4.78 -8.59 -22.91
C ASP A 33 5.19 -8.65 -24.39
N SER A 34 4.21 -8.81 -25.30
CA SER A 34 4.42 -8.73 -26.75
C SER A 34 4.58 -7.31 -27.30
N VAL A 35 4.11 -6.29 -26.57
CA VAL A 35 4.15 -4.89 -27.02
C VAL A 35 5.39 -4.19 -26.45
N PRO A 36 6.30 -3.66 -27.29
CA PRO A 36 7.46 -2.92 -26.82
C PRO A 36 7.07 -1.65 -26.06
N VAL A 37 7.87 -1.28 -25.05
CA VAL A 37 7.73 0.01 -24.37
C VAL A 37 7.74 1.15 -25.40
N SER A 38 6.89 2.16 -25.18
CA SER A 38 6.59 3.30 -26.06
C SER A 38 5.79 2.99 -27.34
N ALA A 39 5.57 1.73 -27.68
CA ALA A 39 4.76 1.37 -28.83
C ALA A 39 3.27 1.69 -28.58
N PRO A 40 2.50 2.06 -29.62
CA PRO A 40 1.07 2.24 -29.51
C PRO A 40 0.38 0.91 -29.17
N LEU A 41 -0.66 0.98 -28.34
CA LEU A 41 -1.49 -0.17 -28.00
C LEU A 41 -2.50 -0.44 -29.13
N PRO A 42 -2.89 -1.71 -29.36
CA PRO A 42 -3.92 -2.06 -30.35
C PRO A 42 -5.34 -1.80 -29.80
N LEU A 43 -5.56 -0.63 -29.17
CA LEU A 43 -6.79 -0.24 -28.50
C LEU A 43 -7.14 1.22 -28.78
N PRO A 44 -8.44 1.60 -28.71
CA PRO A 44 -8.83 3.01 -28.76
C PRO A 44 -8.17 3.81 -27.63
N THR A 45 -7.55 4.94 -28.00
CA THR A 45 -6.83 5.82 -27.08
C THR A 45 -7.66 7.07 -26.78
N SER A 46 -7.46 7.67 -25.61
CA SER A 46 -8.04 8.97 -25.29
C SER A 46 -7.17 10.08 -25.86
N GLY A 47 -7.33 10.35 -27.17
CA GLY A 47 -6.61 11.42 -27.86
C GLY A 47 -6.80 12.80 -27.19
N GLU A 48 -7.99 13.04 -26.62
CA GLU A 48 -8.27 14.25 -25.84
C GLU A 48 -7.36 14.37 -24.61
N LEU A 49 -7.27 13.30 -23.82
CA LEU A 49 -6.45 13.29 -22.61
C LEU A 49 -4.98 13.51 -22.94
N ALA A 50 -4.45 12.75 -23.91
CA ALA A 50 -3.07 12.89 -24.37
C ALA A 50 -2.78 14.32 -24.86
N ARG A 51 -3.67 14.89 -25.68
CA ARG A 51 -3.51 16.25 -26.21
C ARG A 51 -3.49 17.31 -25.11
N ARG A 52 -4.40 17.23 -24.13
CA ARG A 52 -4.43 18.19 -23.01
C ARG A 52 -3.23 18.04 -22.08
N LEU A 53 -2.80 16.81 -21.78
CA LEU A 53 -1.59 16.58 -20.97
C LEU A 53 -0.33 17.13 -21.66
N ASN A 54 -0.23 17.02 -22.99
CA ASN A 54 0.87 17.64 -23.76
C ASN A 54 0.90 19.18 -23.66
N GLY A 55 -0.23 19.82 -23.40
CA GLY A 55 -0.32 21.28 -23.21
C GLY A 55 0.03 21.75 -21.80
N CYS A 56 0.17 20.83 -20.84
CA CYS A 56 0.43 21.17 -19.45
C CYS A 56 1.92 21.45 -19.20
N GLY A 57 2.22 22.55 -18.51
CA GLY A 57 3.55 22.82 -17.94
C GLY A 57 3.69 22.38 -16.48
N GLU A 58 2.56 22.09 -15.84
CA GLU A 58 2.50 21.73 -14.42
C GLU A 58 1.59 20.53 -14.17
N ILE A 59 2.05 19.62 -13.33
CA ILE A 59 1.28 18.54 -12.72
C ILE A 59 1.20 18.83 -11.22
N GLU A 60 -0.01 19.04 -10.72
CA GLU A 60 -0.30 19.07 -9.29
C GLU A 60 -0.84 17.71 -8.85
N VAL A 61 -0.21 17.13 -7.82
CA VAL A 61 -0.64 15.88 -7.19
C VAL A 61 -1.29 16.22 -5.85
N ALA A 62 -2.61 16.15 -5.77
CA ALA A 62 -3.37 16.56 -4.60
C ALA A 62 -4.29 15.44 -4.10
N PHE A 63 -3.94 14.83 -2.97
CA PHE A 63 -4.76 13.83 -2.30
C PHE A 63 -5.15 14.33 -0.92
N GLU A 64 -6.45 14.44 -0.68
CA GLU A 64 -7.02 14.96 0.58
C GLU A 64 -7.70 13.86 1.40
N GLY A 65 -7.86 12.66 0.84
CA GLY A 65 -8.56 11.53 1.42
C GLY A 65 -7.71 10.69 2.38
N LYS A 66 -7.96 9.38 2.38
CA LYS A 66 -7.32 8.44 3.30
C LYS A 66 -5.91 8.08 2.83
N LEU A 67 -4.96 8.00 3.76
CA LEU A 67 -3.58 7.59 3.49
C LEU A 67 -3.48 6.31 2.65
N GLY A 68 -4.31 5.30 2.93
CA GLY A 68 -4.27 4.03 2.21
C GLY A 68 -4.64 4.18 0.73
N ASP A 69 -5.73 4.90 0.44
CA ASP A 69 -6.18 5.16 -0.93
C ASP A 69 -5.12 5.96 -1.69
N THR A 70 -4.56 7.00 -1.05
CA THR A 70 -3.48 7.82 -1.60
C THR A 70 -2.27 6.98 -2.00
N LEU A 71 -1.75 6.15 -1.09
CA LEU A 71 -0.54 5.35 -1.31
C LEU A 71 -0.71 4.37 -2.46
N LEU A 72 -1.86 3.70 -2.55
CA LEU A 72 -2.15 2.73 -3.60
C LEU A 72 -2.39 3.40 -4.97
N ALA A 73 -2.90 4.64 -4.97
CA ALA A 73 -3.10 5.43 -6.18
C ALA A 73 -1.81 6.04 -6.77
N LEU A 74 -0.69 6.07 -6.04
CA LEU A 74 0.55 6.69 -6.51
C LEU A 74 1.11 6.07 -7.81
N SER A 75 0.81 4.80 -8.07
CA SER A 75 1.10 4.14 -9.35
C SER A 75 0.40 4.80 -10.54
N GLY A 76 -0.79 5.37 -10.35
CA GLY A 76 -1.47 6.14 -11.38
C GLY A 76 -0.77 7.47 -11.67
N VAL A 77 -0.25 8.12 -10.63
CA VAL A 77 0.61 9.31 -10.81
C VAL A 77 1.87 8.93 -11.59
N GLN A 78 2.54 7.83 -11.20
CA GLN A 78 3.71 7.31 -11.91
C GLN A 78 3.42 7.03 -13.39
N ALA A 79 2.27 6.43 -13.72
CA ALA A 79 1.88 6.14 -15.10
C ALA A 79 1.78 7.42 -15.96
N VAL A 80 1.23 8.51 -15.41
CA VAL A 80 1.18 9.80 -16.13
C VAL A 80 2.58 10.40 -16.29
N LEU A 81 3.41 10.36 -15.25
CA LEU A 81 4.78 10.88 -15.33
C LEU A 81 5.66 10.08 -16.31
N ASP A 82 5.50 8.77 -16.36
CA ASP A 82 6.17 7.92 -17.33
C ASP A 82 5.73 8.24 -18.76
N TRP A 83 4.42 8.44 -18.98
CA TRP A 83 3.90 8.86 -20.27
C TRP A 83 4.47 10.21 -20.71
N LEU A 84 4.50 11.20 -19.81
CA LEU A 84 5.07 12.53 -20.10
C LEU A 84 6.56 12.41 -20.47
N ARG A 85 7.31 11.55 -19.76
CA ARG A 85 8.72 11.28 -20.06
C ARG A 85 8.90 10.67 -21.45
N LEU A 86 8.11 9.66 -21.81
CA LEU A 86 8.14 9.02 -23.13
C LEU A 86 7.76 10.01 -24.25
N SER A 87 6.80 10.89 -23.98
CA SER A 87 6.36 11.94 -24.89
C SER A 87 7.30 13.16 -24.92
N SER A 88 8.42 13.13 -24.19
CA SER A 88 9.38 14.23 -24.06
C SER A 88 8.76 15.56 -23.60
N VAL A 89 7.64 15.50 -22.86
CA VAL A 89 6.97 16.67 -22.28
C VAL A 89 7.66 17.04 -20.97
N ARG A 90 8.16 18.27 -20.89
CA ARG A 90 8.75 18.79 -19.66
C ARG A 90 7.67 19.42 -18.80
N VAL A 91 7.52 18.93 -17.58
CA VAL A 91 6.56 19.44 -16.59
C VAL A 91 7.23 19.69 -15.25
N ILE A 92 6.72 20.65 -14.49
CA ILE A 92 6.92 20.71 -13.05
C ILE A 92 5.89 19.79 -12.39
N THR A 93 6.33 18.90 -11.51
CA THR A 93 5.42 18.14 -10.65
C THR A 93 5.55 18.59 -9.21
N ARG A 94 4.46 19.07 -8.61
CA ARG A 94 4.37 19.41 -7.19
C ARG A 94 3.29 18.59 -6.50
N ALA A 95 3.48 18.33 -5.21
CA ALA A 95 2.49 17.67 -4.38
C ALA A 95 1.89 18.67 -3.38
N THR A 96 0.58 18.58 -3.16
CA THR A 96 -0.18 19.38 -2.20
C THR A 96 -1.04 18.48 -1.30
N GLY A 97 -1.54 19.05 -0.21
CA GLY A 97 -2.33 18.33 0.78
C GLY A 97 -1.50 17.58 1.84
N PRO A 98 -2.16 16.81 2.71
CA PRO A 98 -1.56 16.22 3.91
C PRO A 98 -0.46 15.18 3.63
N TYR A 99 -0.41 14.62 2.42
CA TYR A 99 0.54 13.57 2.04
C TYR A 99 1.66 14.06 1.10
N ALA A 100 1.80 15.38 0.91
CA ALA A 100 2.77 15.95 -0.02
C ALA A 100 4.20 15.46 0.21
N GLU A 101 4.63 15.33 1.47
CA GLU A 101 5.96 14.85 1.81
C GLU A 101 6.17 13.38 1.37
N LEU A 102 5.16 12.52 1.54
CA LEU A 102 5.23 11.12 1.12
C LEU A 102 5.27 10.99 -0.40
N ILE A 103 4.50 11.81 -1.11
CA ILE A 103 4.49 11.84 -2.58
C ILE A 103 5.87 12.29 -3.10
N ALA A 104 6.43 13.35 -2.52
CA ALA A 104 7.78 13.81 -2.85
C ALA A 104 8.84 12.72 -2.56
N ARG A 105 8.67 12.01 -1.43
CA ARG A 105 9.55 10.92 -1.03
C ARG A 105 9.48 9.70 -1.95
N ALA A 106 8.33 9.46 -2.58
CA ALA A 106 8.16 8.45 -3.63
C ALA A 106 8.86 8.82 -4.95
N GLY A 107 9.45 10.02 -5.05
CA GLY A 107 10.11 10.51 -6.27
C GLY A 107 9.13 11.05 -7.32
N LEU A 108 7.89 11.35 -6.91
CA LEU A 108 6.81 11.81 -7.80
C LEU A 108 6.71 13.34 -7.86
N THR A 109 7.75 14.05 -7.45
CA THR A 109 7.84 15.52 -7.55
C THR A 109 9.16 15.91 -8.18
N THR A 110 9.17 16.99 -8.93
CA THR A 110 10.40 17.56 -9.49
C THR A 110 10.85 18.76 -8.66
N GLN A 111 12.16 18.96 -8.50
CA GLN A 111 12.65 20.26 -8.06
C GLN A 111 12.56 21.26 -9.22
N ALA A 112 12.13 22.49 -8.93
CA ALA A 112 11.72 23.49 -9.92
C ALA A 112 12.77 23.73 -11.04
N PRO A 113 12.37 23.75 -12.33
CA PRO A 113 13.10 24.44 -13.38
C PRO A 113 12.67 25.91 -13.48
N VAL A 114 13.61 26.75 -13.93
CA VAL A 114 13.48 28.21 -14.05
C VAL A 114 12.55 28.64 -15.20
N THR A 115 12.09 27.73 -16.06
CA THR A 115 11.12 28.02 -17.15
C THR A 115 10.53 26.72 -17.73
N VAL A 116 9.21 26.64 -17.86
CA VAL A 116 8.50 25.54 -18.55
C VAL A 116 7.63 26.14 -19.66
N PRO A 117 7.63 25.60 -20.88
CA PRO A 117 6.93 26.19 -22.02
C PRO A 117 5.40 26.04 -22.01
N GLY A 118 4.83 25.17 -21.18
CA GLY A 118 3.38 24.95 -21.09
C GLY A 118 2.69 25.89 -20.10
N SER A 119 1.49 26.37 -20.44
CA SER A 119 0.66 27.22 -19.56
C SER A 119 -0.44 26.44 -18.82
N GLY A 120 -0.77 25.22 -19.26
CA GLY A 120 -1.80 24.39 -18.65
C GLY A 120 -1.35 23.72 -17.34
N ARG A 121 -2.29 23.52 -16.43
CA ARG A 121 -2.10 22.74 -15.19
C ARG A 121 -2.96 21.48 -15.25
N ALA A 122 -2.35 20.32 -15.03
CA ALA A 122 -3.07 19.08 -14.77
C ALA A 122 -3.11 18.79 -13.28
N LEU A 123 -4.26 18.33 -12.79
CA LEU A 123 -4.46 17.86 -11.43
C LEU A 123 -4.64 16.34 -11.43
N ILE A 124 -3.87 15.64 -10.60
CA ILE A 124 -4.02 14.20 -10.33
C ILE A 124 -4.29 14.03 -8.85
N GLY A 125 -5.36 13.34 -8.48
CA GLY A 125 -5.76 13.26 -7.08
C GLY A 125 -6.95 12.35 -6.83
N ASP A 126 -7.45 12.36 -5.61
CA ASP A 126 -8.75 11.76 -5.29
C ASP A 126 -9.88 12.77 -5.54
N ARG A 127 -11.12 12.37 -5.22
CA ARG A 127 -12.30 13.23 -5.44
C ARG A 127 -12.22 14.52 -4.61
N ALA A 128 -11.81 14.42 -3.35
CA ALA A 128 -11.69 15.57 -2.47
C ALA A 128 -10.62 16.55 -2.97
N GLY A 129 -9.45 16.05 -3.39
CA GLY A 129 -8.42 16.88 -4.02
C GLY A 129 -8.89 17.55 -5.31
N ALA A 130 -9.65 16.85 -6.14
CA ALA A 130 -10.25 17.42 -7.35
C ALA A 130 -11.28 18.53 -7.07
N GLU A 131 -12.05 18.41 -5.98
CA GLU A 131 -12.99 19.44 -5.54
C GLU A 131 -12.26 20.67 -4.97
N THR A 132 -11.23 20.47 -4.14
CA THR A 132 -10.48 21.56 -3.50
C THR A 132 -9.58 22.33 -4.46
N HIS A 133 -8.86 21.64 -5.36
CA HIS A 133 -7.79 22.25 -6.16
C HIS A 133 -8.12 22.36 -7.65
N GLY A 134 -9.24 21.79 -8.10
CA GLY A 134 -9.50 21.55 -9.52
C GLY A 134 -9.99 22.73 -10.34
N SER A 135 -10.52 23.80 -9.73
CA SER A 135 -11.25 24.88 -10.43
C SER A 135 -10.55 25.41 -11.69
N GLU A 136 -9.22 25.56 -11.65
CA GLU A 136 -8.41 26.09 -12.76
C GLU A 136 -7.59 25.02 -13.52
N ALA A 137 -7.77 23.73 -13.21
CA ALA A 137 -7.02 22.66 -13.87
C ALA A 137 -7.62 22.32 -15.25
N GLU A 138 -6.77 22.34 -16.29
CA GLU A 138 -7.14 21.97 -17.66
C GLU A 138 -7.42 20.46 -17.78
N VAL A 139 -6.68 19.66 -17.02
CA VAL A 139 -6.88 18.22 -16.90
C VAL A 139 -7.16 17.87 -15.45
N ARG A 140 -8.17 17.06 -15.20
CA ARG A 140 -8.47 16.49 -13.88
C ARG A 140 -8.50 14.97 -14.00
N LEU A 141 -7.56 14.31 -13.35
CA LEU A 141 -7.46 12.86 -13.26
C LEU A 141 -7.78 12.42 -11.84
N VAL A 142 -9.00 11.96 -11.63
CA VAL A 142 -9.45 11.39 -10.36
C VAL A 142 -9.08 9.92 -10.31
N LEU A 143 -8.25 9.55 -9.33
CA LEU A 143 -7.86 8.18 -9.04
C LEU A 143 -8.77 7.62 -7.95
N ASP A 144 -9.94 7.14 -8.38
CA ASP A 144 -10.93 6.52 -7.51
C ASP A 144 -10.58 5.03 -7.28
N PRO A 145 -10.33 4.59 -6.03
CA PRO A 145 -9.95 3.21 -5.74
C PRO A 145 -11.08 2.20 -6.02
N THR A 146 -12.32 2.67 -6.18
CA THR A 146 -13.47 1.83 -6.50
C THR A 146 -13.58 1.53 -8.00
N ALA A 147 -13.04 2.40 -8.86
CA ALA A 147 -13.32 2.40 -10.29
C ALA A 147 -12.59 1.31 -11.10
N PRO A 148 -11.26 1.10 -10.97
CA PRO A 148 -10.57 0.24 -11.92
C PRO A 148 -10.82 -1.26 -11.60
N PRO A 149 -11.15 -2.08 -12.61
CA PRO A 149 -11.41 -3.51 -12.44
C PRO A 149 -10.11 -4.27 -12.18
N CYS A 150 -10.21 -5.54 -11.77
CA CYS A 150 -9.08 -6.46 -11.83
C CYS A 150 -8.73 -6.72 -13.29
N TRP A 151 -7.56 -6.30 -13.76
CA TRP A 151 -7.15 -6.56 -15.13
C TRP A 151 -6.62 -7.99 -15.29
N SER A 152 -6.62 -8.52 -16.52
CA SER A 152 -5.89 -9.74 -16.84
C SER A 152 -5.19 -9.68 -18.21
N SER A 153 -4.03 -10.31 -18.28
CA SER A 153 -3.27 -10.58 -19.52
C SER A 153 -2.48 -11.85 -19.32
N ASP A 154 -2.34 -12.67 -20.37
CA ASP A 154 -1.38 -13.79 -20.39
C ASP A 154 -1.56 -14.75 -19.21
N ASP A 155 -2.83 -15.13 -18.96
CA ASP A 155 -3.30 -15.94 -17.82
C ASP A 155 -2.94 -15.40 -16.42
N ARG A 156 -2.55 -14.12 -16.33
CA ARG A 156 -2.25 -13.43 -15.07
C ARG A 156 -3.34 -12.41 -14.74
N ALA A 157 -3.77 -12.39 -13.48
CA ALA A 157 -4.60 -11.34 -12.91
C ALA A 157 -3.74 -10.24 -12.24
N TYR A 158 -4.05 -8.98 -12.53
CA TYR A 158 -3.48 -7.79 -11.91
C TYR A 158 -4.48 -7.23 -10.91
N SER A 159 -4.52 -7.89 -9.75
CA SER A 159 -5.59 -7.68 -8.78
C SER A 159 -5.28 -6.60 -7.76
N ASP A 160 -4.03 -6.22 -7.53
CA ASP A 160 -3.64 -5.13 -6.62
C ASP A 160 -3.96 -3.75 -7.20
N LEU A 161 -4.40 -2.83 -6.34
CA LEU A 161 -4.84 -1.51 -6.76
C LEU A 161 -3.76 -0.69 -7.50
N PRO A 162 -2.45 -0.80 -7.15
CA PRO A 162 -1.41 -0.16 -7.94
C PRO A 162 -1.38 -0.61 -9.41
N ALA A 163 -1.40 -1.92 -9.67
CA ALA A 163 -1.47 -2.42 -11.04
C ALA A 163 -2.73 -1.96 -11.76
N ARG A 164 -3.86 -1.91 -11.06
CA ARG A 164 -5.14 -1.46 -11.62
C ARG A 164 -5.10 -0.02 -12.13
N HIS A 165 -4.54 0.90 -11.33
CA HIS A 165 -4.41 2.30 -11.72
C HIS A 165 -3.40 2.48 -12.86
N TYR A 166 -2.23 1.85 -12.76
CA TYR A 166 -1.19 1.97 -13.78
C TYR A 166 -1.68 1.49 -15.15
N LEU A 167 -2.27 0.29 -15.19
CA LEU A 167 -2.75 -0.32 -16.44
C LEU A 167 -3.99 0.39 -17.01
N ALA A 168 -4.85 0.96 -16.15
CA ALA A 168 -5.97 1.78 -16.62
C ALA A 168 -5.49 3.02 -17.37
N LEU A 169 -4.41 3.66 -16.89
CA LEU A 169 -3.83 4.83 -17.55
C LEU A 169 -3.00 4.44 -18.79
N GLU A 170 -2.24 3.35 -18.74
CA GLU A 170 -1.55 2.78 -19.91
C GLU A 170 -2.54 2.60 -21.08
N ARG A 171 -3.70 1.97 -20.80
CA ARG A 171 -4.77 1.79 -21.78
C ARG A 171 -5.35 3.10 -22.29
N ARG A 172 -5.68 4.03 -21.38
CA ARG A 172 -6.31 5.31 -21.74
C ARG A 172 -5.37 6.20 -22.56
N LEU A 173 -4.09 6.19 -22.25
CA LEU A 173 -3.06 6.97 -22.94
C LEU A 173 -2.61 6.29 -24.23
N GLY A 174 -2.84 4.98 -24.36
CA GLY A 174 -2.75 4.29 -25.65
C GLY A 174 -1.35 3.91 -26.07
N ILE A 175 -0.38 3.95 -25.15
CA ILE A 175 0.99 3.51 -25.39
C ILE A 175 1.40 2.55 -24.29
N ARG A 176 2.35 1.67 -24.60
CA ARG A 176 2.97 0.80 -23.60
C ARG A 176 3.92 1.62 -22.71
N LEU A 177 3.62 1.72 -21.43
CA LEU A 177 4.41 2.46 -20.45
C LEU A 177 5.62 1.63 -19.97
N PRO A 178 6.68 2.23 -19.39
CA PRO A 178 7.93 1.52 -19.17
C PRO A 178 7.92 0.55 -17.98
N ASP A 179 7.03 0.74 -17.01
CA ASP A 179 7.12 -0.01 -15.75
C ASP A 179 6.60 -1.45 -15.87
N ALA A 180 6.95 -2.28 -14.90
CA ALA A 180 6.47 -3.66 -14.78
C ALA A 180 6.02 -3.94 -13.35
N ALA A 181 5.10 -4.90 -13.18
CA ALA A 181 4.63 -5.26 -11.84
C ALA A 181 5.81 -5.75 -10.97
N PRO A 182 5.90 -5.32 -9.69
CA PRO A 182 4.92 -4.49 -8.96
C PRO A 182 5.03 -2.99 -9.25
N PHE A 183 3.88 -2.32 -9.41
CA PHE A 183 3.79 -0.89 -9.79
C PHE A 183 3.76 0.09 -8.60
N ALA A 184 3.74 -0.41 -7.36
CA ALA A 184 3.75 0.47 -6.20
C ALA A 184 5.13 1.15 -6.06
N PRO A 185 5.19 2.48 -5.90
CA PRO A 185 6.46 3.15 -5.68
C PRO A 185 7.03 2.79 -4.30
N ALA A 186 8.34 2.97 -4.17
CA ALA A 186 9.04 2.71 -2.92
C ALA A 186 9.32 4.01 -2.16
N LEU A 187 9.20 3.95 -0.83
CA LEU A 187 9.51 5.03 0.09
C LEU A 187 10.84 4.72 0.78
N VAL A 188 11.91 5.40 0.35
CA VAL A 188 13.27 5.16 0.87
C VAL A 188 13.45 5.81 2.23
N ALA A 189 13.90 5.05 3.23
CA ALA A 189 14.27 5.52 4.55
C ALA A 189 15.42 6.55 4.52
N ARG A 190 15.37 7.50 5.46
CA ARG A 190 16.30 8.60 5.66
C ARG A 190 16.76 8.57 7.13
N PRO A 191 17.88 9.22 7.47
CA PRO A 191 18.25 9.43 8.86
C PRO A 191 17.09 10.06 9.63
N ASN A 192 16.77 9.50 10.79
CA ASN A 192 15.62 9.89 11.58
C ASN A 192 15.95 9.79 13.07
N LYS A 193 15.71 10.89 13.79
CA LYS A 193 16.03 11.00 15.21
C LYS A 193 15.28 9.98 16.08
N LEU A 194 14.00 9.72 15.79
CA LEU A 194 13.21 8.73 16.53
C LEU A 194 13.81 7.33 16.38
N VAL A 195 14.25 6.97 15.17
CA VAL A 195 14.89 5.68 14.91
C VAL A 195 16.22 5.56 15.67
N GLU A 196 17.03 6.62 15.68
CA GLU A 196 18.29 6.67 16.42
C GLU A 196 18.07 6.53 17.93
N GLU A 197 17.08 7.22 18.48
CA GLU A 197 16.67 7.12 19.89
C GLU A 197 16.17 5.71 20.24
N LEU A 198 15.29 5.12 19.43
CA LEU A 198 14.82 3.75 19.65
C LEU A 198 15.96 2.73 19.59
N ARG A 199 16.93 2.93 18.68
CA ARG A 199 18.12 2.07 18.59
C ARG A 199 19.01 2.21 19.82
N SER A 200 19.28 3.42 20.28
CA SER A 200 20.15 3.65 21.44
C SER A 200 19.56 3.09 22.74
N LEU A 201 18.23 3.13 22.86
CA LEU A 201 17.47 2.49 23.95
C LEU A 201 17.30 0.97 23.77
N GLY A 202 17.82 0.40 22.68
CA GLY A 202 17.80 -1.03 22.42
C GLY A 202 16.45 -1.59 21.95
N TRP A 203 15.48 -0.76 21.55
CA TRP A 203 14.18 -1.20 21.03
C TRP A 203 14.25 -1.82 19.62
N LEU A 204 15.35 -1.57 18.91
CA LEU A 204 15.62 -2.11 17.58
C LEU A 204 16.70 -3.22 17.59
N ASN A 205 17.01 -3.77 18.77
CA ASN A 205 17.94 -4.89 18.92
C ASN A 205 17.15 -6.21 19.02
N GLY A 206 17.58 -7.29 18.40
CA GLY A 206 16.86 -8.58 18.42
C GLY A 206 15.51 -8.53 17.68
N THR A 207 14.59 -9.46 17.95
CA THR A 207 13.31 -9.57 17.21
C THR A 207 12.36 -8.40 17.52
N THR A 208 12.36 -7.39 16.66
CA THR A 208 11.43 -6.25 16.72
C THR A 208 10.23 -6.46 15.79
N ILE A 209 9.03 -6.40 16.35
CA ILE A 209 7.75 -6.53 15.65
C ILE A 209 7.02 -5.20 15.75
N ALA A 210 6.60 -4.61 14.62
CA ALA A 210 5.67 -3.49 14.62
C ALA A 210 4.24 -3.97 14.40
N ALA A 211 3.35 -3.66 15.33
CA ALA A 211 1.93 -3.98 15.24
C ALA A 211 1.11 -2.69 15.09
N ILE A 212 0.36 -2.59 14.00
CA ILE A 212 -0.42 -1.40 13.66
C ILE A 212 -1.81 -1.55 14.28
N THR A 213 -2.10 -0.68 15.25
CA THR A 213 -3.39 -0.59 15.95
C THR A 213 -4.21 0.59 15.45
N ALA A 214 -3.57 1.57 14.78
CA ALA A 214 -4.27 2.71 14.20
C ALA A 214 -5.29 2.28 13.14
N THR A 215 -6.56 2.60 13.35
CA THR A 215 -7.61 2.30 12.37
C THR A 215 -8.69 3.37 12.34
N SER A 216 -9.26 3.58 11.16
CA SER A 216 -10.37 4.53 10.97
C SER A 216 -11.70 3.99 11.45
N TRP A 217 -11.83 2.68 11.72
CA TRP A 217 -13.05 2.03 12.24
C TRP A 217 -12.71 1.01 13.34
N PRO A 218 -12.40 1.46 14.57
CA PRO A 218 -12.00 0.60 15.68
C PRO A 218 -12.99 -0.52 15.95
N GLU A 219 -14.29 -0.21 16.01
CA GLU A 219 -15.37 -1.17 16.27
C GLU A 219 -15.41 -2.38 15.32
N ARG A 220 -14.75 -2.30 14.16
CA ARG A 220 -14.80 -3.35 13.11
C ARG A 220 -13.44 -3.83 12.63
N LYS A 221 -12.39 -3.02 12.76
CA LYS A 221 -11.06 -3.29 12.20
C LYS A 221 -9.97 -3.37 13.27
N ASP A 222 -10.29 -3.17 14.54
CA ASP A 222 -9.29 -3.29 15.59
C ASP A 222 -9.02 -4.77 15.91
N TYR A 223 -7.76 -5.17 15.83
CA TYR A 223 -7.30 -6.50 16.26
C TYR A 223 -6.99 -6.52 17.76
N THR A 224 -7.10 -5.39 18.46
CA THR A 224 -6.80 -5.18 19.87
C THR A 224 -5.32 -5.30 20.23
N VAL A 225 -4.91 -4.57 21.27
CA VAL A 225 -3.53 -4.61 21.77
C VAL A 225 -3.21 -5.97 22.37
N GLU A 226 -4.17 -6.55 23.09
CA GLU A 226 -4.03 -7.81 23.83
C GLU A 226 -3.67 -8.96 22.89
N ARG A 227 -4.34 -9.05 21.74
CA ARG A 227 -4.09 -10.11 20.75
C ARG A 227 -2.76 -9.93 20.03
N TYR A 228 -2.30 -8.69 19.82
CA TYR A 228 -0.93 -8.45 19.32
C TYR A 228 0.14 -8.85 20.33
N VAL A 229 -0.10 -8.59 21.63
CA VAL A 229 0.80 -9.03 22.70
C VAL A 229 0.86 -10.56 22.76
N GLU A 230 -0.29 -11.24 22.74
CA GLU A 230 -0.37 -12.71 22.75
C GLU A 230 0.34 -13.34 21.53
N LEU A 231 0.15 -12.75 20.35
CA LEU A 231 0.88 -13.16 19.14
C LEU A 231 2.40 -13.01 19.31
N ALA A 232 2.84 -11.88 19.85
CA ALA A 232 4.27 -11.65 20.09
C ALA A 232 4.84 -12.61 21.15
N GLU A 233 4.05 -12.98 22.16
CA GLU A 233 4.41 -14.00 23.15
C GLU A 233 4.65 -15.35 22.47
N HIS A 234 3.75 -15.79 21.59
CA HIS A 234 3.92 -17.03 20.83
C HIS A 234 5.17 -17.03 19.94
N ILE A 235 5.47 -15.91 19.26
CA ILE A 235 6.69 -15.77 18.45
C ILE A 235 7.93 -15.85 19.34
N SER A 236 7.92 -15.11 20.45
CA SER A 236 9.01 -15.04 21.42
C SER A 236 9.32 -16.40 22.05
N GLU A 237 8.29 -17.15 22.44
CA GLU A 237 8.39 -18.50 22.98
C GLU A 237 8.95 -19.48 21.93
N ALA A 238 8.46 -19.43 20.69
CA ALA A 238 8.94 -20.33 19.63
C ALA A 238 10.41 -20.06 19.26
N GLN A 239 10.85 -18.80 19.26
CA GLN A 239 12.23 -18.41 18.95
C GLN A 239 13.17 -18.48 20.16
N GLN A 240 12.67 -18.75 21.37
CA GLN A 240 13.45 -18.73 22.62
C GLN A 240 14.25 -17.43 22.80
N THR A 241 13.65 -16.29 22.42
CA THR A 241 14.27 -14.96 22.45
C THR A 241 13.28 -13.92 22.90
N GLN A 242 13.75 -12.80 23.46
CA GLN A 242 12.91 -11.68 23.84
C GLN A 242 12.40 -10.94 22.59
N ALA A 243 11.08 -10.77 22.48
CA ALA A 243 10.47 -9.96 21.44
C ALA A 243 10.24 -8.51 21.91
N ARG A 244 10.39 -7.56 20.99
CA ARG A 244 10.11 -6.14 21.19
C ARG A 244 8.93 -5.76 20.32
N LEU A 245 7.79 -5.49 20.94
CA LEU A 245 6.56 -5.13 20.26
C LEU A 245 6.37 -3.61 20.25
N LEU A 246 6.43 -3.01 19.06
CA LEU A 246 6.10 -1.61 18.83
C LEU A 246 4.63 -1.51 18.43
N LEU A 247 3.78 -1.00 19.30
CA LEU A 247 2.36 -0.74 19.02
C LEU A 247 2.22 0.64 18.34
N ILE A 248 1.91 0.66 17.05
CA ILE A 248 1.78 1.87 16.25
C ILE A 248 0.32 2.34 16.22
N GLY A 249 0.02 3.35 17.03
CA GLY A 249 -1.32 3.90 17.22
C GLY A 249 -1.59 5.17 16.41
N GLY A 250 -2.87 5.57 16.38
CA GLY A 250 -3.33 6.78 15.70
C GLY A 250 -2.86 8.06 16.40
N SER A 251 -3.13 9.22 15.79
CA SER A 251 -2.78 10.51 16.38
C SER A 251 -3.71 10.86 17.55
N PRO A 252 -3.20 11.02 18.78
CA PRO A 252 -3.95 11.69 19.83
C PRO A 252 -3.97 13.20 19.54
N ALA A 253 -4.84 13.95 20.24
CA ALA A 253 -4.96 15.39 20.09
C ALA A 253 -3.65 16.16 20.39
N ASP A 254 -2.79 15.59 21.23
CA ASP A 254 -1.58 16.25 21.76
C ASP A 254 -0.27 15.88 21.01
N GLY A 255 -0.35 15.23 19.86
CA GLY A 255 0.81 14.87 19.03
C GLY A 255 1.48 13.53 19.39
N LEU A 256 2.79 13.39 19.13
CA LEU A 256 3.53 12.13 19.36
C LEU A 256 3.57 11.78 20.84
N ARG A 257 3.09 10.58 21.20
CA ARG A 257 3.19 10.01 22.54
C ARG A 257 3.90 8.66 22.50
N ILE A 258 4.94 8.55 23.32
CA ILE A 258 5.70 7.31 23.52
C ILE A 258 5.41 6.83 24.94
N THR A 259 4.94 5.60 25.10
CA THR A 259 4.64 5.03 26.41
C THR A 259 5.11 3.58 26.47
N ALA A 260 5.98 3.28 27.43
CA ALA A 260 6.35 1.89 27.72
C ALA A 260 5.21 1.25 28.52
N ASN A 261 4.73 0.10 28.05
CA ASN A 261 3.75 -0.70 28.78
C ASN A 261 4.47 -1.75 29.62
N SER A 262 3.76 -2.30 30.60
CA SER A 262 4.26 -3.40 31.42
C SER A 262 4.70 -4.57 30.52
N SER A 263 5.96 -4.98 30.65
CA SER A 263 6.45 -6.19 29.98
C SER A 263 5.63 -7.40 30.43
N ARG A 264 5.33 -8.29 29.50
CA ARG A 264 4.57 -9.52 29.77
C ARG A 264 5.38 -10.71 29.25
N ARG A 265 5.71 -11.64 30.16
CA ARG A 265 6.60 -12.78 29.88
C ARG A 265 7.90 -12.34 29.19
N HIS A 266 8.12 -12.79 27.95
CA HIS A 266 9.28 -12.53 27.11
C HIS A 266 9.06 -11.36 26.11
N VAL A 267 8.00 -10.57 26.26
CA VAL A 267 7.66 -9.45 25.37
C VAL A 267 7.81 -8.11 26.09
N GLN A 268 8.61 -7.22 25.50
CA GLN A 268 8.66 -5.80 25.86
C GLN A 268 7.74 -5.01 24.93
N VAL A 269 6.91 -4.13 25.48
CA VAL A 269 5.90 -3.40 24.70
C VAL A 269 6.16 -1.90 24.77
N LEU A 270 6.31 -1.27 23.61
CA LEU A 270 6.39 0.18 23.46
C LEU A 270 5.24 0.66 22.59
N ARG A 271 4.44 1.59 23.12
CA ARG A 271 3.38 2.25 22.37
C ARG A 271 3.87 3.56 21.76
N LEU A 272 3.63 3.72 20.46
CA LEU A 272 4.00 4.86 19.65
C LEU A 272 2.73 5.43 19.00
N ASP A 273 2.07 6.39 19.66
CA ASP A 273 0.87 7.04 19.13
C ASP A 273 1.24 8.35 18.42
N GLY A 274 0.58 8.66 17.30
CA GLY A 274 0.75 9.95 16.62
C GLY A 274 2.11 10.18 15.97
N VAL A 275 2.86 9.10 15.68
CA VAL A 275 4.11 9.21 14.91
C VAL A 275 3.78 9.71 13.50
N PRO A 276 4.42 10.80 13.02
CA PRO A 276 4.23 11.26 11.64
C PRO A 276 4.55 10.15 10.64
N ALA A 277 3.74 10.03 9.58
CA ALA A 277 3.91 8.98 8.58
C ALA A 277 5.32 8.98 7.95
N GLY A 278 5.91 10.16 7.72
CA GLY A 278 7.29 10.27 7.26
C GLY A 278 8.31 9.58 8.18
N HIS A 279 8.13 9.68 9.50
CA HIS A 279 8.99 9.00 10.46
C HIS A 279 8.74 7.50 10.53
N LEU A 280 7.49 7.06 10.32
CA LEU A 280 7.18 5.63 10.23
C LEU A 280 7.82 4.97 9.01
N VAL A 281 7.96 5.68 7.88
CA VAL A 281 8.74 5.20 6.73
C VAL A 281 10.20 4.90 7.10
N ASP A 282 10.76 5.68 8.03
CA ASP A 282 12.13 5.47 8.52
C ASP A 282 12.21 4.31 9.51
N LEU A 283 11.16 4.09 10.30
CA LEU A 283 11.13 3.08 11.35
C LEU A 283 10.87 1.67 10.81
N PHE A 284 9.88 1.49 9.92
CA PHE A 284 9.43 0.16 9.49
C PHE A 284 10.54 -0.73 8.91
N PRO A 285 11.48 -0.22 8.09
CA PRO A 285 12.57 -1.05 7.56
C PRO A 285 13.53 -1.61 8.62
N HIS A 286 13.50 -1.08 9.85
CA HIS A 286 14.29 -1.60 10.98
C HIS A 286 13.55 -2.67 11.80
N CYS A 287 12.30 -2.97 11.47
CA CYS A 287 11.54 -4.04 12.09
C CYS A 287 11.84 -5.38 11.40
N HIS A 288 11.73 -6.48 12.13
CA HIS A 288 11.86 -7.84 11.58
C HIS A 288 10.55 -8.33 10.98
N LEU A 289 9.42 -7.75 11.43
CA LEU A 289 8.08 -8.05 10.97
C LEU A 289 7.19 -6.83 11.22
N VAL A 290 6.28 -6.56 10.29
CA VAL A 290 5.17 -5.62 10.50
C VAL A 290 3.85 -6.36 10.30
N LEU A 291 2.91 -6.18 11.22
CA LEU A 291 1.57 -6.75 11.16
C LEU A 291 0.55 -5.64 11.38
N GLY A 292 -0.52 -5.63 10.60
CA GLY A 292 -1.55 -4.63 10.73
C GLY A 292 -2.85 -5.04 10.07
N ASN A 293 -3.94 -4.39 10.44
CA ASN A 293 -5.17 -4.45 9.67
C ASN A 293 -5.03 -3.74 8.31
N ASP A 294 -6.01 -3.94 7.44
CA ASP A 294 -6.16 -3.21 6.18
C ASP A 294 -6.35 -1.69 6.42
N THR A 295 -5.24 -0.97 6.52
CA THR A 295 -5.13 0.47 6.76
C THR A 295 -3.94 1.08 6.04
N GLY A 296 -3.95 2.40 5.90
CA GLY A 296 -2.88 3.13 5.22
C GLY A 296 -1.50 2.96 5.85
N LEU A 297 -1.39 2.75 7.17
CA LEU A 297 -0.08 2.50 7.81
C LEU A 297 0.49 1.13 7.43
N THR A 298 -0.35 0.13 7.21
CA THR A 298 0.10 -1.20 6.75
C THR A 298 0.64 -1.11 5.31
N HIS A 299 -0.03 -0.34 4.45
CA HIS A 299 0.49 -0.07 3.10
C HIS A 299 1.78 0.76 3.14
N LEU A 300 1.85 1.75 4.03
CA LEU A 300 3.05 2.56 4.25
C LEU A 300 4.24 1.70 4.65
N ALA A 301 4.05 0.77 5.60
CA ALA A 301 5.07 -0.20 5.99
C ALA A 301 5.52 -1.05 4.81
N ALA A 302 4.58 -1.57 4.01
CA ALA A 302 4.89 -2.36 2.83
C ALA A 302 5.66 -1.55 1.77
N MET A 303 5.41 -0.26 1.62
CA MET A 303 6.14 0.58 0.65
C MET A 303 7.48 1.09 1.19
N SER A 304 7.73 0.97 2.49
CA SER A 304 8.95 1.45 3.14
C SER A 304 10.12 0.52 2.87
N ARG A 305 11.28 1.08 2.55
CA ARG A 305 12.53 0.32 2.35
C ARG A 305 13.74 1.06 2.91
N SER A 306 14.70 0.31 3.40
CA SER A 306 16.03 0.82 3.73
C SER A 306 16.78 1.28 2.48
N ARG A 307 17.87 2.04 2.67
CA ARG A 307 18.74 2.48 1.58
C ARG A 307 19.46 1.33 0.85
N ASP A 308 19.77 0.26 1.56
CA ASP A 308 20.32 -0.98 1.02
C ASP A 308 19.28 -1.87 0.33
N GLY A 309 18.02 -1.43 0.27
CA GLY A 309 16.91 -2.15 -0.32
C GLY A 309 16.23 -3.15 0.61
N SER A 310 16.72 -3.35 1.84
CA SER A 310 16.10 -4.22 2.84
C SER A 310 14.70 -3.75 3.23
N ARG A 311 13.84 -4.71 3.56
CA ARG A 311 12.41 -4.50 3.85
C ARG A 311 11.97 -5.51 4.89
N ALA A 312 11.10 -5.09 5.80
CA ALA A 312 10.41 -6.01 6.68
C ALA A 312 9.33 -6.76 5.89
N PRO A 313 9.11 -8.07 6.12
CA PRO A 313 7.85 -8.70 5.73
C PRO A 313 6.69 -7.97 6.41
N VAL A 314 5.64 -7.69 5.64
CA VAL A 314 4.45 -7.00 6.10
C VAL A 314 3.24 -7.90 5.90
N VAL A 315 2.49 -8.14 6.96
CA VAL A 315 1.28 -8.96 6.92
C VAL A 315 0.07 -8.05 7.16
N GLY A 316 -0.81 -7.95 6.16
CA GLY A 316 -2.10 -7.30 6.30
C GLY A 316 -3.20 -8.29 6.71
N LEU A 317 -4.07 -7.89 7.63
CA LEU A 317 -5.23 -8.66 8.06
C LEU A 317 -6.50 -8.15 7.35
N TYR A 318 -7.13 -9.03 6.57
CA TYR A 318 -8.25 -8.69 5.69
C TYR A 318 -9.48 -9.53 6.05
N ALA A 319 -10.41 -8.93 6.80
CA ALA A 319 -11.66 -9.61 7.17
C ALA A 319 -12.79 -9.38 6.15
N ARG A 320 -12.93 -8.14 5.66
CA ARG A 320 -14.13 -7.67 4.93
C ARG A 320 -13.87 -7.13 3.54
N HIS A 321 -12.61 -6.95 3.19
CA HIS A 321 -12.19 -6.38 1.91
C HIS A 321 -11.42 -7.44 1.14
N SER A 322 -11.48 -7.38 -0.19
CA SER A 322 -10.64 -8.22 -1.06
C SER A 322 -9.18 -8.05 -0.66
N HIS A 323 -8.56 -9.11 -0.16
CA HIS A 323 -7.17 -9.08 0.32
C HIS A 323 -6.19 -8.77 -0.81
N SER A 324 -6.56 -9.03 -2.07
CA SER A 324 -5.68 -8.77 -3.19
C SER A 324 -5.84 -7.35 -3.72
N LYS A 325 -7.08 -6.82 -3.77
CA LYS A 325 -7.35 -5.45 -4.22
C LYS A 325 -6.63 -4.42 -3.37
N TRP A 326 -6.74 -4.52 -2.05
CA TRP A 326 -6.21 -3.52 -1.12
C TRP A 326 -4.77 -3.82 -0.68
N ARG A 327 -3.96 -4.42 -1.57
CA ARG A 327 -2.52 -4.62 -1.37
C ARG A 327 -1.71 -3.70 -2.28
N THR A 328 -0.43 -3.59 -1.95
CA THR A 328 0.56 -2.83 -2.74
C THR A 328 1.11 -3.61 -3.94
N GLY A 329 0.79 -4.91 -4.06
CA GLY A 329 1.38 -5.81 -5.06
C GLY A 329 2.86 -6.16 -4.80
N LEU A 330 3.50 -5.60 -3.77
CA LEU A 330 4.89 -5.88 -3.44
C LEU A 330 5.05 -7.30 -2.86
N PRO A 331 6.13 -8.03 -3.19
CA PRO A 331 6.28 -9.45 -2.85
C PRO A 331 6.36 -9.72 -1.33
N HIS A 332 6.79 -8.73 -0.55
CA HIS A 332 6.88 -8.78 0.90
C HIS A 332 5.63 -8.24 1.62
N HIS A 333 4.57 -7.89 0.87
CA HIS A 333 3.25 -7.52 1.43
C HIS A 333 2.29 -8.70 1.33
N HIS A 334 2.28 -9.50 2.38
CA HIS A 334 1.45 -10.68 2.53
C HIS A 334 0.07 -10.33 3.07
N ALA A 335 -0.88 -11.25 2.94
CA ALA A 335 -2.20 -11.13 3.53
C ALA A 335 -2.57 -12.37 4.34
N VAL A 336 -3.28 -12.16 5.44
CA VAL A 336 -4.12 -13.19 6.05
C VAL A 336 -5.57 -12.75 5.86
N ALA A 337 -6.34 -13.60 5.19
CA ALA A 337 -7.69 -13.30 4.75
C ALA A 337 -8.69 -14.24 5.41
N THR A 338 -9.88 -13.75 5.75
CA THR A 338 -11.01 -14.64 6.06
C THR A 338 -11.59 -15.24 4.78
N ASP A 339 -12.40 -16.29 4.89
CA ASP A 339 -13.14 -16.84 3.74
C ASP A 339 -14.02 -15.78 3.04
N HIS A 340 -14.56 -14.80 3.78
CA HIS A 340 -15.30 -13.70 3.17
C HIS A 340 -14.39 -12.79 2.33
N SER A 341 -13.22 -12.40 2.86
CA SER A 341 -12.23 -11.63 2.11
C SER A 341 -11.77 -12.36 0.84
N ASP A 342 -11.68 -13.69 0.89
CA ASP A 342 -11.41 -14.53 -0.27
C ASP A 342 -12.53 -14.51 -1.31
N ARG A 343 -13.80 -14.59 -0.89
CA ARG A 343 -14.94 -14.43 -1.82
C ARG A 343 -14.94 -13.04 -2.46
N MET A 344 -14.61 -12.01 -1.69
CA MET A 344 -14.45 -10.65 -2.21
C MET A 344 -13.32 -10.58 -3.24
N HIS A 345 -12.22 -11.28 -3.03
CA HIS A 345 -11.15 -11.43 -4.00
C HIS A 345 -11.62 -12.13 -5.28
N GLN A 346 -12.22 -13.31 -5.16
CA GLN A 346 -12.66 -14.14 -6.30
C GLN A 346 -13.65 -13.40 -7.21
N GLY A 347 -14.59 -12.64 -6.63
CA GLY A 347 -15.58 -11.88 -7.40
C GLY A 347 -15.13 -10.48 -7.85
N ASP A 348 -13.87 -10.10 -7.61
CA ASP A 348 -13.38 -8.72 -7.75
C ASP A 348 -14.27 -7.69 -7.04
N LEU A 349 -14.86 -8.03 -5.89
CA LEU A 349 -15.87 -7.23 -5.23
C LEU A 349 -15.27 -6.09 -4.41
N CYS A 350 -16.00 -4.99 -4.32
CA CYS A 350 -15.66 -3.79 -3.57
C CYS A 350 -16.91 -3.29 -2.82
N PRO A 351 -16.91 -3.25 -1.47
CA PRO A 351 -18.15 -2.97 -0.75
C PRO A 351 -18.82 -1.64 -1.09
N VAL A 352 -18.01 -0.62 -1.39
CA VAL A 352 -18.50 0.71 -1.76
C VAL A 352 -19.09 0.70 -3.17
N ARG A 353 -18.40 0.09 -4.14
CA ARG A 353 -18.86 0.02 -5.54
C ARG A 353 -20.10 -0.84 -5.69
N ASP A 354 -20.11 -1.99 -5.02
CA ASP A 354 -21.12 -3.04 -5.20
C ASP A 354 -22.23 -2.99 -4.15
N ALA A 355 -22.25 -1.93 -3.33
CA ALA A 355 -23.24 -1.71 -2.26
C ALA A 355 -23.43 -2.92 -1.33
N ILE A 356 -22.34 -3.62 -1.02
CA ILE A 356 -22.38 -4.82 -0.18
C ILE A 356 -22.59 -4.39 1.26
N VAL A 357 -23.75 -4.75 1.82
CA VAL A 357 -24.07 -4.50 3.22
C VAL A 357 -23.06 -5.23 4.09
N PRO A 358 -22.42 -4.55 5.06
CA PRO A 358 -21.49 -5.22 5.96
C PRO A 358 -22.26 -6.29 6.74
N ASP A 359 -21.83 -7.55 6.57
CA ASP A 359 -22.29 -8.63 7.43
C ASP A 359 -21.84 -8.34 8.86
N THR A 360 -22.73 -8.57 9.84
CA THR A 360 -22.48 -8.22 11.25
C THR A 360 -21.46 -9.13 11.92
N ASP A 361 -21.09 -10.26 11.28
CA ASP A 361 -20.27 -11.30 11.91
C ASP A 361 -18.81 -11.29 11.44
N ILE A 362 -18.39 -10.31 10.62
CA ILE A 362 -17.05 -10.27 10.04
C ILE A 362 -16.15 -9.35 10.88
N HIS A 363 -15.59 -9.92 11.93
CA HIS A 363 -14.70 -9.23 12.87
C HIS A 363 -13.27 -9.76 12.83
N MET A 364 -12.36 -8.93 13.34
CA MET A 364 -10.93 -9.25 13.49
C MET A 364 -10.69 -10.43 14.45
N ASP A 365 -11.71 -10.84 15.21
CA ASP A 365 -11.64 -12.01 16.08
C ASP A 365 -11.43 -13.33 15.32
N ALA A 366 -11.76 -13.35 14.03
CA ALA A 366 -11.56 -14.49 13.14
C ALA A 366 -10.09 -14.88 12.96
N PHE A 367 -9.12 -14.06 13.37
CA PHE A 367 -7.69 -14.35 13.26
C PHE A 367 -7.10 -14.76 14.62
N PRO A 368 -6.96 -16.05 14.99
CA PRO A 368 -6.40 -16.43 16.29
C PRO A 368 -4.92 -15.98 16.42
N PRO A 369 -4.50 -15.42 17.58
CA PRO A 369 -3.11 -15.00 17.79
C PRO A 369 -2.08 -16.09 17.51
N SER A 370 -2.35 -17.33 17.93
CA SER A 370 -1.49 -18.49 17.72
C SER A 370 -1.34 -18.87 16.24
N ALA A 371 -2.43 -18.84 15.48
CA ALA A 371 -2.43 -19.12 14.04
C ALA A 371 -1.65 -18.07 13.25
N LEU A 372 -1.85 -16.79 13.58
CA LEU A 372 -1.09 -15.71 13.00
C LEU A 372 0.39 -15.80 13.39
N ALA A 373 0.72 -16.15 14.64
CA ALA A 373 2.10 -16.33 15.08
C ALA A 373 2.83 -17.40 14.26
N GLN A 374 2.19 -18.53 13.96
CA GLN A 374 2.75 -19.59 13.10
C GLN A 374 3.10 -19.07 11.70
N THR A 375 2.16 -18.34 11.08
CA THR A 375 2.38 -17.70 9.77
C THR A 375 3.57 -16.74 9.81
N CYS A 376 3.61 -15.88 10.83
CA CYS A 376 4.67 -14.90 11.03
C CYS A 376 6.04 -15.55 11.31
N LEU A 377 6.08 -16.68 12.04
CA LEU A 377 7.30 -17.46 12.27
C LEU A 377 7.86 -18.02 10.96
N GLY A 378 6.99 -18.51 10.06
CA GLY A 378 7.41 -18.92 8.72
C GLY A 378 8.17 -17.82 7.99
N LEU A 379 7.62 -16.59 7.98
CA LEU A 379 8.25 -15.43 7.36
C LEU A 379 9.57 -15.02 8.05
N LEU A 380 9.60 -15.00 9.38
CA LEU A 380 10.79 -14.66 10.16
C LEU A 380 11.94 -15.66 9.95
N ASN A 381 11.61 -16.94 9.76
CA ASN A 381 12.57 -18.01 9.50
C ASN A 381 12.99 -18.11 8.03
N GLY A 382 12.44 -17.27 7.15
CA GLY A 382 12.71 -17.30 5.71
C GLY A 382 12.03 -18.45 4.96
N VAL A 383 11.09 -19.15 5.60
CA VAL A 383 10.28 -20.20 4.95
C VAL A 383 9.28 -19.52 4.04
N GLY A 384 9.46 -19.68 2.72
CA GLY A 384 8.59 -19.09 1.69
C GLY A 384 9.16 -17.90 0.92
N ARG A 385 10.43 -17.53 1.14
CA ARG A 385 11.16 -16.60 0.26
C ARG A 385 11.43 -17.20 -1.11
#